data_AF-A0A847ZVF4-F1
#
_entry.id   AF-A0A847ZVF4-F1
#
_cell.length_a   1.000
_cell.length_b   1.000
_cell.length_c   1.000
_cell.angle_alpha   90.00
_cell.angle_beta   90.00
_cell.angle_gamma   90.00
#
_symmetry.space_group_name_H-M   'P 1'
#
loop_
_entity.id
_entity.type
_entity.pdbx_description
1 polymer ?
#
loop_
_entity_poly.entity_id
_entity_poly.type
_entity_poly.pdbx_seq_one_letter_code
_entity_poly.pdbx_strand_id
1 'polypeptide(L)' 'MKYRDLRKQVIETCLAMNEEGINQGTSGNVSVRTDDGFLITASGIPYKKMKPHHVVEMDLDGGYRGDFLPSTEWRM' A
#
# COMPACT_ATOMS: atom_id res chain seq x y z
N MET A 1 4.92 -3.23 14.93
CA MET A 1 4.61 -3.38 13.49
C MET A 1 5.89 -3.23 12.70
N LYS A 2 6.24 -4.22 11.88
CA LYS A 2 7.41 -4.18 10.98
C LYS A 2 7.30 -3.03 9.97
N TYR A 3 8.40 -2.43 9.55
CA TYR A 3 8.46 -1.40 8.52
C TYR A 3 7.59 -0.15 8.75
N ARG A 4 7.45 0.30 10.00
CA ARG A 4 6.54 1.40 10.34
C ARG A 4 6.75 2.67 9.51
N ASP A 5 7.98 3.06 9.25
CA ASP A 5 8.27 4.30 8.53
C ASP A 5 8.05 4.16 7.03
N LEU A 6 8.45 3.04 6.42
CA LEU A 6 8.12 2.75 5.01
C LEU A 6 6.61 2.72 4.77
N ARG A 7 5.83 2.14 5.70
CA ARG A 7 4.37 2.12 5.62
C ARG A 7 3.76 3.53 5.67
N LYS A 8 4.37 4.47 6.40
CA LYS A 8 3.94 5.87 6.38
C LYS A 8 4.30 6.52 5.05
N GLN A 9 5.51 6.31 4.55
CA GLN A 9 5.96 6.86 3.27
C GLN A 9 5.06 6.42 2.11
N VAL A 10 4.65 5.15 2.08
CA VAL A 10 3.67 4.64 1.09
C VAL A 10 2.37 5.46 1.14
N ILE A 11 1.84 5.72 2.34
CA ILE A 11 0.60 6.51 2.50
C ILE A 11 0.81 7.96 2.07
N GLU A 12 1.94 8.56 2.45
CA GLU A 12 2.30 9.93 2.07
C GLU A 12 2.40 10.06 0.54
N THR A 13 3.01 9.09 -0.14
CA THR A 13 3.06 9.04 -1.61
C THR A 13 1.65 8.95 -2.21
N CYS A 14 0.77 8.10 -1.68
CA CYS A 14 -0.62 8.03 -2.15
C CYS A 14 -1.37 9.36 -2.00
N LEU A 15 -1.17 10.05 -0.87
CA LEU A 15 -1.81 11.35 -0.62
C LEU A 15 -1.28 12.42 -1.56
N ALA A 16 0.05 12.48 -1.76
CA ALA A 16 0.67 13.40 -2.71
C ALA A 16 0.18 13.16 -4.14
N MET A 17 0.11 11.90 -4.60
CA MET A 17 -0.45 11.56 -5.91
C MET A 17 -1.91 12.01 -6.09
N ASN A 18 -2.72 11.93 -5.03
CA ASN A 18 -4.09 12.44 -5.06
C ASN A 18 -4.14 13.97 -5.10
N GLU A 19 -3.26 14.65 -4.37
CA GLU A 19 -3.17 16.12 -4.36
C GLU A 19 -2.72 16.68 -5.70
N GLU A 20 -1.79 16.00 -6.38
CA GLU A 20 -1.33 16.32 -7.74
C GLU A 20 -2.33 15.92 -8.84
N GLY A 21 -3.47 15.30 -8.48
CA GLY A 21 -4.51 14.89 -9.43
C GLY A 21 -4.15 13.69 -10.32
N ILE A 22 -3.05 12.98 -10.01
CA ILE A 22 -2.59 11.78 -10.72
C ILE A 22 -3.57 10.62 -10.47
N ASN A 23 -4.03 10.47 -9.22
CA ASN A 23 -5.02 9.49 -8.82
C ASN A 23 -6.35 10.18 -8.51
N GLN A 24 -7.45 9.69 -9.10
CA GLN A 24 -8.80 10.20 -8.82
C GLN A 24 -9.63 9.16 -8.04
N GLY A 25 -9.89 9.45 -6.77
CA GLY A 25 -10.72 8.61 -5.90
C GLY A 25 -9.92 7.55 -5.14
N THR A 26 -10.29 6.28 -5.29
CA THR A 26 -9.63 5.10 -4.67
C THR A 26 -8.89 4.24 -5.71
N SER A 27 -8.68 4.76 -6.92
CA SER A 27 -7.94 4.08 -7.98
C SER A 27 -6.44 4.26 -7.80
N GLY A 28 -5.68 3.27 -8.27
CA GLY A 28 -4.23 3.20 -8.12
C GLY A 28 -3.79 2.47 -6.85
N ASN A 29 -2.52 2.13 -6.81
CA ASN A 29 -1.87 1.52 -5.66
C ASN A 29 -0.41 1.98 -5.62
N VAL A 30 0.18 1.97 -4.43
CA VAL A 30 1.60 2.28 -4.24
C VAL A 30 2.24 1.12 -3.49
N SER A 31 3.43 0.74 -3.93
CA SER A 31 4.24 -0.27 -3.29
C SER A 31 5.69 0.18 -3.09
N VAL A 32 6.37 -0.46 -2.14
CA VAL A 32 7.81 -0.27 -1.90
C VAL A 32 8.47 -1.61 -1.61
N ARG A 33 9.65 -1.84 -2.18
CA ARG A 33 10.42 -3.07 -1.97
C ARG A 33 10.99 -3.12 -0.55
N THR A 34 11.07 -4.33 -0.02
CA THR A 34 11.76 -4.66 1.24
C THR A 34 12.69 -5.86 0.99
N ASP A 35 13.52 -6.20 1.96
CA ASP A 35 14.43 -7.34 1.85
C ASP A 35 13.69 -8.68 1.63
N ASP A 36 12.47 -8.82 2.17
CA ASP A 36 11.68 -10.06 2.15
C ASP A 36 10.57 -10.08 1.08
N GLY A 37 10.43 -9.03 0.28
CA GLY A 37 9.29 -8.85 -0.63
C GLY A 37 8.93 -7.38 -0.82
N PHE A 38 7.67 -7.01 -0.60
CA PHE A 38 7.21 -5.63 -0.75
C PHE A 38 6.04 -5.28 0.16
N LEU A 39 5.84 -3.98 0.35
CA LEU A 39 4.66 -3.41 0.99
C LEU A 39 3.77 -2.81 -0.07
N ILE A 40 2.46 -2.98 0.02
CA ILE A 40 1.49 -2.43 -0.93
C ILE A 40 0.25 -1.90 -0.21
N THR A 41 -0.39 -0.86 -0.74
CA THR A 41 -1.68 -0.39 -0.22
C THR A 41 -2.75 -1.49 -0.21
N ALA A 42 -3.59 -1.54 0.84
CA ALA A 42 -4.75 -2.43 0.89
C ALA A 42 -5.82 -2.07 -0.15
N SER A 43 -6.57 -3.08 -0.59
CA SER A 43 -7.73 -2.94 -1.46
C SER A 43 -8.90 -2.25 -0.73
N GLY A 44 -9.62 -1.38 -1.45
CA GLY A 44 -10.88 -0.79 -0.98
C GLY A 44 -10.77 0.25 0.14
N ILE A 45 -9.57 0.64 0.56
CA ILE A 45 -9.37 1.64 1.63
C ILE A 45 -9.01 3.00 1.00
N PRO A 46 -9.84 4.05 1.19
CA PRO A 46 -9.49 5.39 0.73
C PRO A 46 -8.20 5.89 1.38
N TYR A 47 -7.29 6.48 0.60
CA TYR A 47 -5.97 6.92 1.09
C TYR A 47 -6.05 7.86 2.30
N LYS A 48 -7.04 8.77 2.32
CA LYS A 48 -7.29 9.69 3.46
C LYS A 48 -7.67 8.97 4.77
N LYS A 49 -8.11 7.72 4.71
CA LYS A 49 -8.43 6.87 5.87
C LYS A 49 -7.37 5.79 6.10
N MET A 50 -6.34 5.72 5.25
CA MET A 50 -5.30 4.72 5.35
C MET A 50 -4.44 4.98 6.59
N LYS A 51 -4.01 3.89 7.23
CA LYS A 51 -3.19 3.87 8.42
C LYS A 51 -2.06 2.87 8.17
N PRO A 52 -0.93 2.95 8.89
CA PRO A 52 0.21 2.09 8.59
C PRO A 52 -0.08 0.57 8.64
N HIS A 53 -1.07 0.14 9.43
CA HIS A 53 -1.50 -1.26 9.49
C HIS A 53 -2.39 -1.71 8.31
N HIS A 54 -2.90 -0.78 7.51
CA HIS A 54 -3.60 -1.06 6.25
C HIS A 54 -2.65 -1.31 5.08
N VAL A 55 -1.38 -0.92 5.19
CA VAL A 55 -0.39 -1.29 4.17
C VAL A 55 -0.09 -2.78 4.35
N VAL A 56 -0.17 -3.58 3.30
CA VAL A 56 -0.06 -5.03 3.37
C VAL A 56 1.36 -5.44 3.02
N GLU A 57 1.92 -6.35 3.82
CA GLU A 57 3.21 -6.98 3.50
C GLU A 57 2.94 -8.20 2.62
N MET A 58 3.65 -8.29 1.50
CA MET A 58 3.58 -9.38 0.55
C MET A 58 4.97 -9.97 0.32
N ASP A 59 5.03 -11.29 0.20
CA ASP A 59 6.20 -11.97 -0.37
C ASP A 59 6.13 -11.98 -1.91
N LEU A 60 7.15 -12.53 -2.55
CA LEU A 60 7.23 -12.59 -4.02
C LEU A 60 6.42 -13.74 -4.64
N ASP A 61 5.99 -14.71 -3.83
CA ASP A 61 5.20 -15.87 -4.26
C ASP A 61 3.68 -15.58 -4.18
N GLY A 62 3.30 -14.42 -3.63
CA GLY A 62 1.93 -13.95 -3.51
C GLY A 62 1.27 -14.19 -2.17
N GLY A 63 2.02 -14.66 -1.17
CA GLY A 63 1.59 -14.66 0.22
C GLY A 63 1.54 -13.24 0.77
N TYR A 64 0.63 -13.00 1.72
CA TYR A 64 0.49 -11.71 2.40
C TYR A 64 0.26 -11.88 3.90
N ARG A 65 0.54 -10.83 4.66
CA ARG A 65 0.42 -10.80 6.14
C ARG A 65 -0.49 -9.67 6.61
N GLY A 66 -1.34 -9.98 7.60
CA GLY A 66 -2.25 -9.02 8.26
C GLY A 66 -3.73 -9.26 7.94
N ASP A 67 -4.58 -8.37 8.44
CA ASP A 67 -6.05 -8.52 8.38
C ASP A 67 -6.70 -7.88 7.14
N PHE A 68 -5.90 -7.31 6.24
CA PHE A 68 -6.37 -6.57 5.08
C PHE A 68 -5.88 -7.23 3.79
N LEU A 69 -6.74 -7.24 2.78
CA LEU A 69 -6.39 -7.71 1.46
C LEU A 69 -5.47 -6.69 0.77
N PRO A 70 -4.37 -7.13 0.12
CA PRO A 70 -3.55 -6.24 -0.70
C PRO A 70 -4.35 -5.74 -1.92
N SER A 71 -3.85 -4.69 -2.59
CA SER A 71 -4.38 -4.31 -3.91
C SER A 71 -4.47 -5.52 -4.85
N THR A 72 -5.55 -5.66 -5.60
CA THR A 72 -5.76 -6.77 -6.55
C THR A 72 -4.80 -6.72 -7.75
N GLU A 73 -4.20 -5.57 -7.99
CA GLU A 73 -3.31 -5.29 -9.13
C GLU A 73 -1.83 -5.61 -8.84
N TRP A 74 -1.52 -6.31 -7.74
CA TRP A 74 -0.13 -6.57 -7.31
C TRP A 74 0.69 -7.47 -8.25
N ARG A 75 0.03 -8.23 -9.12
CA ARG A 75 0.67 -9.22 -10.03
C ARG A 75 1.15 -8.65 -11.37
N MET A 76 0.94 -7.36 -11.61
CA MET A 76 1.26 -6.72 -12.90
C MET A 76 2.76 -6.55 -13.11
#